data_AF-A0A9Q0QE12-F1
#
_entry.id   AF-A0A9Q0QE12-F1
#
_cell.length_a   1.000
_cell.length_b   1.000
_cell.length_c   1.000
_cell.angle_alpha   90.00
_cell.angle_beta   90.00
_cell.angle_gamma   90.00
#
_symmetry.space_group_name_H-M   'P 1'
#
loop_
_entity.id
_entity.type
_entity.pdbx_description
1 polymer ?
#
loop_
_entity_poly.entity_id
_entity_poly.type
_entity_poly.pdbx_seq_one_letter_code
_entity_poly.pdbx_strand_id
1 'polypeptide(L)'
;MIQVVLNNATVETDNPDLRDRAYIYWRLLSTDPEAAKDIVLAEKPVISDDSNLLDSSLLDELIANIATYIVICVSQTPRNICNPCEGYSSEN
;
A
#
# COMPACT_ATOMS: atom_id res chain seq x y z
N MET A 1 20.24 -14.66 22.91
CA MET A 1 19.52 -13.54 22.28
C MET A 1 18.27 -14.00 21.52
N ILE A 2 18.39 -14.92 20.55
CA ILE A 2 17.22 -15.49 19.81
C ILE A 2 16.19 -16.23 20.70
N GLN A 3 16.63 -16.94 21.75
CA GLN A 3 15.72 -17.62 22.67
C GLN A 3 14.84 -16.65 23.47
N VAL A 4 15.34 -15.44 23.76
CA VAL A 4 14.56 -14.40 24.46
C VAL A 4 13.45 -13.88 23.55
N VAL A 5 13.78 -13.59 22.29
CA VAL A 5 12.80 -13.12 21.30
C VAL A 5 11.72 -14.18 21.03
N LEU A 6 12.10 -15.45 20.91
CA LEU A 6 11.15 -16.56 20.74
C LEU A 6 10.25 -16.74 21.96
N ASN A 7 10.78 -16.60 23.18
CA ASN A 7 9.99 -16.68 24.40
C ASN A 7 8.97 -15.52 24.48
N ASN A 8 9.42 -14.28 24.24
CA ASN A 8 8.53 -13.12 24.23
C ASN A 8 7.43 -13.22 23.15
N ALA A 9 7.77 -13.79 21.97
CA ALA A 9 6.81 -13.98 20.88
C ALA A 9 5.82 -15.14 21.11
N THR A 10 6.16 -16.14 21.93
CA THR A 10 5.30 -17.31 22.18
C THR A 10 4.51 -17.22 23.48
N VAL A 11 5.10 -16.68 24.55
CA VAL A 11 4.55 -16.68 25.91
C VAL A 11 3.99 -15.31 26.30
N GLU A 12 4.70 -14.23 25.96
CA GLU A 12 4.36 -12.87 26.43
C GLU A 12 3.44 -12.11 25.46
N THR A 13 3.13 -12.68 24.31
CA THR A 13 2.32 -12.06 23.25
C THR A 13 1.05 -12.87 22.97
N ASP A 14 -0.09 -12.17 22.98
CA ASP A 14 -1.42 -12.75 22.71
C ASP A 14 -1.82 -12.75 21.23
N ASN A 15 -0.97 -12.21 20.34
CA ASN A 15 -1.23 -12.24 18.91
C ASN A 15 -0.94 -13.66 18.35
N PRO A 16 -1.96 -14.35 17.79
CA PRO A 16 -1.78 -15.71 17.28
C PRO A 16 -0.83 -15.78 16.06
N ASP A 17 -0.80 -14.77 15.18
CA ASP A 17 0.11 -14.74 14.01
C ASP A 17 1.58 -14.67 14.45
N LEU A 18 1.88 -13.87 15.48
CA LEU A 18 3.23 -13.77 16.03
C LEU A 18 3.68 -15.09 16.67
N ARG A 19 2.77 -15.75 17.39
CA ARG A 19 3.03 -17.05 18.02
C ARG A 19 3.28 -18.14 16.99
N ASP A 20 2.48 -18.20 15.94
CA ASP A 20 2.62 -19.19 14.86
C ASP A 20 3.94 -18.98 14.09
N ARG A 21 4.28 -17.74 13.75
CA ARG A 21 5.56 -17.41 13.11
C ARG A 21 6.75 -17.79 13.98
N ALA A 22 6.67 -17.54 15.29
CA ALA A 22 7.72 -17.92 16.23
C ALA A 22 7.94 -19.44 16.27
N TYR A 23 6.86 -20.24 16.30
CA TYR A 23 6.99 -21.70 16.25
C TYR A 23 7.55 -22.23 14.93
N ILE A 24 7.17 -21.62 13.80
CA ILE A 24 7.74 -21.96 12.48
C ILE A 24 9.25 -21.72 12.49
N TYR A 25 9.71 -20.54 12.94
CA TYR A 25 11.14 -20.24 13.03
C TYR A 25 11.86 -21.15 14.02
N TRP A 26 11.25 -21.47 15.16
CA TRP A 26 11.84 -22.41 16.11
C TRP A 26 12.11 -23.76 15.45
N ARG A 27 11.09 -24.34 14.80
CA ARG A 27 11.21 -25.65 14.13
C ARG A 27 12.24 -25.62 13.03
N LEU A 28 12.27 -24.55 12.23
CA LEU A 28 13.22 -24.38 11.14
C LEU A 28 14.67 -24.35 11.67
N LEU A 29 14.93 -23.50 12.66
CA LEU A 29 16.25 -23.37 13.29
C LEU A 29 16.70 -24.61 14.06
N SER A 30 15.76 -25.38 14.61
CA SER A 30 16.08 -26.61 15.38
C SER A 30 16.25 -27.84 14.49
N THR A 31 15.74 -27.80 13.26
CA THR A 31 15.84 -28.93 12.32
C THR A 31 17.09 -28.81 11.46
N ASP A 32 17.28 -27.68 10.79
CA ASP A 32 18.44 -27.43 9.94
C ASP A 32 18.72 -25.92 9.81
N PRO A 33 19.80 -25.41 10.44
CA PRO A 33 20.12 -23.99 10.39
C PRO A 33 20.63 -23.53 9.00
N GLU A 34 21.19 -24.42 8.17
CA GLU A 34 21.68 -24.04 6.84
C GLU A 34 20.50 -23.85 5.88
N ALA A 35 19.55 -24.79 5.85
CA ALA A 35 18.30 -24.61 5.10
C ALA A 35 17.49 -23.40 5.60
N ALA A 36 17.48 -23.15 6.92
CA ALA A 36 16.82 -21.97 7.49
C ALA A 36 17.37 -20.66 6.91
N LYS A 37 18.70 -20.59 6.77
CA LYS A 37 19.39 -19.43 6.22
C LYS A 37 19.01 -19.20 4.77
N ASP A 38 19.03 -20.24 3.94
CA ASP A 38 18.68 -20.14 2.52
C ASP A 38 17.23 -19.68 2.31
N ILE A 39 16.30 -20.12 3.16
CA ILE A 39 14.89 -19.73 3.06
C ILE A 39 14.67 -18.29 3.52
N VAL A 40 15.25 -17.90 4.66
CA VAL A 40 15.02 -16.57 5.26
C VAL A 40 15.80 -15.48 4.53
N LEU A 41 16.99 -15.80 4.01
CA LEU A 41 17.83 -14.88 3.24
C LEU A 41 17.68 -15.06 1.72
N ALA A 42 16.65 -15.78 1.27
CA ALA A 42 16.33 -15.89 -0.14
C ALA A 42 16.15 -14.49 -0.77
N GLU A 43 16.53 -14.37 -2.04
CA GLU A 43 16.31 -13.14 -2.79
C GLU A 43 14.81 -12.85 -2.89
N LYS A 44 14.37 -11.77 -2.22
CA LYS A 44 12.98 -11.33 -2.29
C LYS A 44 12.75 -10.76 -3.68
N PRO A 45 11.67 -11.16 -4.38
CA PRO A 45 11.37 -10.61 -5.70
C PRO A 45 11.23 -9.10 -5.62
N VAL A 46 11.59 -8.42 -6.72
CA VAL A 46 11.39 -6.98 -6.85
C VAL A 46 9.91 -6.68 -6.68
N ILE A 47 9.58 -5.88 -5.66
CA ILE A 47 8.21 -5.44 -5.41
C ILE A 47 7.91 -4.39 -6.48
N SER A 48 7.04 -4.73 -7.44
CA SER A 48 6.42 -3.73 -8.32
C SER A 48 5.46 -2.89 -7.51
N ASP A 49 5.54 -1.57 -7.64
CA ASP A 49 4.57 -0.66 -7.04
C ASP A 49 3.38 -0.47 -7.97
N ASP A 50 2.32 -1.22 -7.69
CA ASP A 50 1.08 -1.18 -8.45
C ASP A 50 0.09 -0.13 -7.89
N SER A 51 0.49 0.68 -6.90
CA SER A 51 -0.41 1.59 -6.18
C SER A 51 -1.05 2.67 -7.07
N ASN A 52 -0.44 2.97 -8.21
CA ASN A 52 -0.93 3.95 -9.19
C ASN A 52 -1.48 3.30 -10.46
N LEU A 53 -1.58 1.97 -10.51
CA LEU A 53 -2.18 1.26 -11.64
C LEU A 53 -3.70 1.34 -11.52
N LEU A 54 -4.26 2.41 -12.09
CA LEU A 54 -5.69 2.47 -12.39
C LEU A 54 -5.94 1.83 -13.75
N ASP A 55 -7.01 1.04 -13.85
CA ASP A 55 -7.43 0.51 -15.14
C ASP A 55 -7.78 1.67 -16.08
N SER A 56 -7.22 1.63 -17.29
CA SER A 56 -7.43 2.67 -18.30
C SER A 56 -8.91 2.94 -18.59
N SER A 57 -9.74 1.88 -18.58
CA SER A 57 -11.17 2.02 -18.82
C SER A 57 -11.89 2.77 -17.69
N LEU A 58 -11.51 2.49 -16.45
CA LEU A 58 -12.03 3.17 -15.26
C LEU A 58 -11.55 4.62 -15.19
N LEU A 59 -10.30 4.88 -15.60
CA LEU A 59 -9.74 6.22 -15.66
C LEU A 59 -10.51 7.09 -16.67
N ASP A 60 -10.78 6.56 -17.86
CA ASP A 60 -11.55 7.26 -18.90
C ASP A 60 -12.99 7.56 -18.43
N GLU A 61 -13.63 6.63 -17.72
CA GLU A 61 -14.95 6.83 -17.13
C GLU A 61 -14.94 7.94 -16.06
N LEU A 62 -13.95 7.93 -15.15
CA LEU A 62 -13.80 8.99 -14.15
C LEU A 62 -13.57 10.35 -14.80
N ILE A 63 -12.72 10.43 -15.83
CA ILE A 63 -12.46 11.67 -16.58
C ILE A 63 -13.74 12.16 -17.25
N ALA A 64 -14.51 11.28 -17.90
CA ALA A 64 -15.77 11.64 -18.55
C ALA A 64 -16.80 12.18 -17.55
N ASN A 65 -16.90 11.57 -16.36
CA ASN A 65 -17.80 12.02 -15.30
C ASN A 65 -17.40 13.39 -14.73
N ILE A 66 -16.10 13.62 -14.50
CA ILE A 66 -15.58 14.93 -14.05
C ILE A 66 -15.80 15.99 -15.12
N ALA A 67 -15.48 15.69 -16.39
CA ALA A 67 -15.69 16.62 -17.51
C ALA A 67 -17.16 17.01 -17.65
N THR A 68 -18.07 16.05 -17.52
CA THR A 68 -19.52 16.31 -17.56
C THR A 68 -19.96 17.21 -16.40
N TYR A 69 -19.45 16.97 -15.19
CA TYR A 69 -19.73 17.84 -14.03
C TYR A 69 -19.21 19.27 -14.23
N ILE A 70 -18.00 19.44 -14.77
CA ILE A 70 -17.41 20.75 -15.08
C ILE A 70 -18.24 21.48 -16.14
N VAL A 71 -18.60 20.80 -17.24
CA VAL A 71 -19.43 21.37 -18.31
C VAL A 71 -20.78 21.84 -17.77
N ILE A 72 -21.44 21.01 -16.95
CA ILE A 72 -22.71 21.39 -16.31
C ILE A 72 -22.50 22.58 -15.36
N CYS A 73 -21.44 22.58 -14.56
CA CYS A 73 -21.16 23.66 -13.62
C CYS A 73 -20.97 25.01 -14.35
N VAL A 74 -20.27 25.00 -15.50
CA VAL A 74 -20.07 26.19 -16.35
C VAL A 74 -21.34 26.60 -17.08
N SER A 75 -22.22 25.67 -17.47
CA SER A 75 -23.47 25.99 -18.16
C SER A 75 -24.60 26.43 -17.23
N GLN A 76 -24.60 25.97 -15.97
CA GLN A 76 -25.64 26.28 -14.99
C GLN A 76 -25.32 27.50 -14.11
N THR A 77 -24.10 28.05 -14.15
CA THR A 77 -23.75 29.25 -13.36
C THR A 77 -24.25 30.53 -14.04
N PRO A 78 -25.05 31.37 -13.36
CA PRO A 78 -25.32 32.72 -13.85
C PRO A 78 -23.98 33.48 -13.90
N ARG A 79 -23.74 34.22 -15.00
CA ARG A 79 -22.48 34.93 -15.34
C ARG A 79 -21.89 35.88 -14.27
N ASN A 80 -22.50 36.02 -13.09
CA ASN A 80 -22.01 36.89 -12.01
C ASN A 80 -21.42 36.15 -10.80
N ILE A 81 -21.35 34.81 -10.79
CA ILE A 81 -20.82 34.02 -9.66
C ILE A 81 -19.46 33.38 -9.98
N CYS A 82 -19.14 33.16 -11.26
CA CYS A 82 -17.79 32.78 -11.66
C CYS A 82 -16.88 34.02 -11.55
N ASN A 83 -16.22 34.18 -10.40
CA ASN A 83 -14.99 34.97 -10.40
C ASN A 83 -14.04 34.34 -11.45
N PRO A 84 -13.35 35.16 -12.27
CA PRO A 84 -12.30 34.65 -13.12
C PRO A 84 -11.37 33.76 -12.30
N CYS A 85 -10.95 32.63 -12.86
CA CYS A 85 -9.85 31.84 -12.29
C CYS A 85 -8.55 32.66 -12.41
N GLU A 86 -8.44 33.79 -11.71
CA GLU A 86 -7.20 34.48 -11.42
C GLU A 86 -6.55 33.75 -10.24
N GLY A 87 -5.64 32.84 -10.53
CA GLY A 87 -4.88 32.19 -9.46
C GLY A 87 -4.30 30.81 -9.76
N TYR A 88 -3.86 30.55 -11.00
CA TYR A 88 -2.78 29.58 -11.22
C TYR A 88 -1.75 30.23 -12.14
N SER A 89 -1.16 31.32 -11.66
CA SER A 89 0.19 31.67 -12.09
C SER A 89 1.11 30.55 -11.64
N SER A 90 1.76 29.94 -12.61
CA SER A 90 3.03 29.27 -12.39
C SER A 90 3.98 30.27 -11.72
N GLU A 91 4.28 30.04 -10.45
CA GLU A 91 5.53 30.48 -9.84
C GLU A 91 6.22 29.23 -9.27
N ASN A 92 7.31 28.86 -9.96
CA ASN A 92 8.36 27.89 -9.63
C ASN A 92 7.97 26.40 -9.53
#